data_AF-A0A653YDV9-F1
#
_entry.id   AF-A0A653YDV9-F1
#
_cell.length_a   1.000
_cell.length_b   1.000
_cell.length_c   1.000
_cell.angle_alpha   90.00
_cell.angle_beta   90.00
_cell.angle_gamma   90.00
#
_symmetry.space_group_name_H-M   'P 1'
#
loop_
_entity.id
_entity.type
_entity.pdbx_description
1 polymer ?
#
loop_
_entity_poly.entity_id
_entity_poly.type
_entity_poly.pdbx_seq_one_letter_code
_entity_poly.pdbx_strand_id
1 'polypeptide(L)' 'MESVNQFRQALEGAFGPLEWLPIQDGKVHRFRAPCDKPGSLNAWYLLSLDGREGCFGSLSAGGTFTAVAEQPLAGG' A
#
# COMPACT_ATOMS: atom_id res chain seq x y z
N MET A 1 -4.49 -11.07 11.58
CA MET A 1 -5.25 -9.80 11.39
C MET A 1 -4.37 -8.56 11.55
N GLU A 2 -3.31 -8.61 12.38
CA GLU A 2 -2.38 -7.48 12.58
C GLU A 2 -1.59 -7.07 11.33
N SER A 3 -1.23 -8.02 10.46
CA SER A 3 -0.43 -7.76 9.25
C SER A 3 -1.11 -6.84 8.24
N VAL A 4 -2.44 -6.96 8.07
CA VAL A 4 -3.24 -6.09 7.20
C VAL A 4 -3.24 -4.65 7.72
N ASN A 5 -3.27 -4.49 9.04
CA ASN A 5 -3.28 -3.18 9.68
C ASN A 5 -1.89 -2.50 9.59
N GLN A 6 -0.80 -3.27 9.76
CA GLN A 6 0.56 -2.77 9.50
C GLN A 6 0.75 -2.34 8.04
N PHE A 7 0.26 -3.14 7.09
CA PHE A 7 0.32 -2.80 5.67
C PHE A 7 -0.50 -1.54 5.35
N ARG A 8 -1.68 -1.40 5.96
CA ARG A 8 -2.48 -0.18 5.89
C ARG A 8 -1.70 1.02 6.43
N GLN A 9 -1.05 0.92 7.59
CA GLN A 9 -0.27 2.04 8.13
C GLN A 9 0.87 2.46 7.19
N ALA A 10 1.54 1.50 6.53
CA ALA A 10 2.56 1.80 5.53
C ALA A 10 1.97 2.52 4.30
N LEU A 11 0.81 2.06 3.82
CA LEU A 11 0.07 2.74 2.76
C LEU A 11 -0.36 4.16 3.20
N GLU A 12 -0.83 4.33 4.43
CA GLU A 12 -1.26 5.63 4.95
C GLU A 12 -0.09 6.61 5.09
N GLY A 13 1.10 6.12 5.46
CA GLY A 13 2.32 6.93 5.49
C GLY A 13 2.79 7.37 4.10
N ALA A 14 2.59 6.53 3.07
CA ALA A 14 3.00 6.83 1.70
C ALA A 14 1.95 7.65 0.91
N PHE A 15 0.67 7.34 1.07
CA PHE A 15 -0.43 7.85 0.25
C PHE A 15 -1.38 8.79 0.98
N GLY A 16 -1.35 8.82 2.32
CA GLY A 16 -2.30 9.53 3.18
C GLY A 16 -3.41 8.62 3.74
N PRO A 17 -4.27 9.15 4.62
CA PRO A 17 -5.25 8.36 5.37
C PRO A 17 -6.19 7.57 4.45
N LEU A 18 -6.35 6.29 4.76
CA LEU A 18 -7.19 5.35 4.02
C LEU A 18 -8.42 5.01 4.87
N GLU A 19 -9.61 5.16 4.31
CA GLU A 19 -10.87 4.82 4.99
C GLU A 19 -11.27 3.34 4.82
N TRP A 20 -10.46 2.56 4.10
CA TRP A 20 -10.70 1.16 3.78
C TRP A 20 -9.51 0.28 4.15
N LEU A 21 -9.75 -1.03 4.29
CA LEU A 21 -8.73 -2.03 4.62
C LEU A 21 -8.22 -2.74 3.36
N PRO A 22 -6.90 -2.93 3.20
CA PRO A 22 -6.35 -3.65 2.06
C PRO A 22 -6.76 -5.12 2.07
N ILE A 23 -7.06 -5.65 0.88
CA ILE A 23 -7.55 -7.02 0.70
C ILE A 23 -6.37 -7.95 0.41
N GLN A 24 -6.22 -9.00 1.22
CA GLN A 24 -5.23 -10.07 1.07
C GLN A 24 -5.65 -11.09 0.01
N ASP A 25 -5.95 -10.65 -1.21
CA ASP A 25 -6.41 -11.52 -2.31
C ASP A 25 -5.24 -12.03 -3.18
N GLY A 26 -4.01 -11.58 -2.92
CA GLY A 26 -2.84 -11.87 -3.76
C GLY A 26 -2.89 -11.19 -5.13
N LYS A 27 -3.81 -10.23 -5.32
CA LYS A 27 -4.01 -9.50 -6.57
C LYS A 27 -3.61 -8.04 -6.45
N VAL A 28 -3.31 -7.42 -7.58
CA VAL A 28 -3.04 -5.99 -7.67
C VAL A 28 -4.35 -5.22 -7.62
N HIS A 29 -4.52 -4.40 -6.59
CA HIS A 29 -5.62 -3.46 -6.43
C HIS A 29 -5.15 -2.04 -6.74
N ARG A 30 -5.74 -1.42 -7.76
CA ARG A 30 -5.51 -0.02 -8.12
C ARG A 30 -6.53 0.87 -7.44
N PHE A 31 -6.08 1.99 -6.91
CA PHE A 31 -6.93 2.94 -6.21
C PHE A 31 -6.45 4.38 -6.43
N ARG A 32 -7.28 5.34 -6.05
CA ARG A 32 -6.91 6.75 -6.03
C ARG A 32 -6.40 7.08 -4.64
N ALA A 33 -5.11 7.36 -4.52
CA ALA A 33 -4.55 7.91 -3.29
C ALA A 33 -5.03 9.36 -3.09
N PRO A 34 -5.30 9.79 -1.85
CA PRO A 34 -5.66 11.18 -1.57
C PRO A 34 -4.51 12.16 -1.88
N CYS A 35 -3.26 11.70 -1.87
CA CYS A 35 -2.09 12.45 -2.34
C CYS A 35 -2.02 12.59 -3.87
N ASP A 36 -2.76 11.76 -4.64
CA ASP A 36 -2.69 11.77 -6.11
C ASP A 36 -3.63 12.81 -6.74
N LYS A 37 -3.25 13.31 -7.91
CA LYS A 37 -4.00 14.35 -8.64
C LYS A 37 -5.46 13.91 -8.88
N PRO A 38 -6.42 14.85 -8.84
CA PRO A 38 -7.81 14.54 -9.17
C PRO A 38 -7.91 13.99 -10.60
N GLY A 39 -8.39 12.74 -10.71
CA GLY A 39 -8.61 12.06 -11.99
C GLY A 39 -7.60 10.96 -12.35
N SER A 40 -6.61 10.67 -11.50
CA SER A 40 -5.65 9.60 -11.77
C SER A 40 -5.72 8.45 -10.75
N LEU A 41 -5.64 7.22 -11.27
CA LEU A 41 -5.56 5.96 -10.52
C LEU A 41 -4.11 5.47 -10.54
N ASN A 42 -3.19 6.30 -10.04
CA ASN A 42 -1.76 5.99 -10.12
C ASN A 42 -1.30 5.03 -9.02
N ALA A 43 -2.01 4.98 -7.89
CA ALA A 43 -1.65 4.15 -6.76
C ALA A 43 -2.14 2.72 -6.96
N TRP A 44 -1.30 1.77 -6.58
CA TRP A 44 -1.64 0.35 -6.59
C TRP A 44 -0.97 -0.36 -5.41
N TYR A 45 -1.61 -1.43 -4.95
CA TYR A 45 -1.03 -2.33 -3.96
C TYR A 45 -1.34 -3.78 -4.30
N LEU A 46 -0.51 -4.68 -3.82
CA LEU A 46 -0.70 -6.12 -3.83
C LEU A 46 -0.40 -6.62 -2.42
N LEU A 47 -1.33 -7.38 -1.86
CA LEU A 47 -1.13 -8.03 -0.56
C LEU A 47 -1.28 -9.53 -0.77
N SER A 48 -0.26 -10.29 -0.38
CA SER A 48 -0.26 -11.75 -0.49
C SER A 48 -1.41 -12.36 0.30
N LEU A 49 -1.88 -13.54 -0.12
CA LEU A 49 -2.99 -14.28 0.52
C LEU A 49 -2.77 -14.58 2.00
N ASP A 50 -1.50 -14.72 2.40
CA ASP A 50 -1.07 -14.96 3.78
C ASP A 50 -0.96 -13.66 4.60
N GLY A 51 -1.07 -12.49 3.96
CA GLY A 51 -1.10 -11.17 4.60
C GLY A 51 0.23 -10.71 5.19
N ARG A 52 1.30 -11.51 5.13
CA ARG A 52 2.64 -11.17 5.63
C ARG A 52 3.43 -10.27 4.71
N GLU A 53 3.20 -10.38 3.41
CA GLU A 53 4.00 -9.70 2.40
C GLU A 53 3.08 -8.87 1.51
N GLY A 54 3.48 -7.63 1.23
CA GLY A 54 2.78 -6.80 0.26
C GLY A 54 3.73 -5.87 -0.47
N CYS A 55 3.26 -5.37 -1.60
CA CYS A 55 3.95 -4.37 -2.41
C CYS A 55 2.99 -3.25 -2.71
N PHE A 56 3.45 -2.02 -2.71
CA PHE A 56 2.67 -0.90 -3.19
C PHE A 56 3.53 0.02 -4.04
N GLY A 57 2.89 0.76 -4.94
CA GLY A 57 3.61 1.63 -5.84
C GLY A 57 2.73 2.73 -6.36
N SER A 58 3.38 3.73 -6.93
CA SER A 58 2.69 4.78 -7.67
C SER A 58 3.28 4.89 -9.06
N LEU A 59 2.41 4.81 -10.07
CA LEU A 59 2.77 5.07 -11.46
C LEU A 59 3.25 6.51 -11.66
N SER A 60 2.80 7.48 -10.85
CA SER A 60 3.21 8.88 -10.95
C SER A 60 4.59 9.16 -10.35
N ALA A 61 5.00 8.38 -9.34
CA ALA A 61 6.30 8.53 -8.70
C ALA A 61 7.40 7.65 -9.34
N GLY A 62 7.03 6.72 -10.24
CA GLY A 62 7.98 5.81 -10.88
C GLY A 62 8.68 4.84 -9.92
N GLY A 63 8.13 4.64 -8.72
CA GLY A 63 8.72 3.83 -7.65
C GLY A 63 7.81 2.67 -7.26
N THR A 64 8.40 1.47 -7.18
CA THR A 64 7.79 0.29 -6.56
C THR A 64 8.38 0.15 -5.17
N PHE A 65 7.53 0.16 -4.14
CA PHE A 65 7.93 0.00 -2.74
C PHE A 65 7.40 -1.35 -2.23
N THR A 66 8.29 -2.22 -1.78
CA THR A 66 7.94 -3.45 -1.09
C THR A 66 7.71 -3.14 0.38
N ALA A 67 6.57 -3.56 0.93
CA ALA A 67 6.27 -3.46 2.36
C ALA A 67 5.99 -4.84 2.91
N VAL A 68 6.98 -5.38 3.61
CA VAL A 68 6.86 -6.63 4.34
C VAL A 68 6.32 -6.30 5.72
N ALA A 69 5.34 -7.06 6.22
CA ALA A 69 4.72 -6.83 7.53
C ALA A 69 5.71 -6.99 8.70
N GLU A 70 6.97 -7.37 8.43
CA GLU A 70 8.04 -7.58 9.41
C GLU A 70 9.11 -6.48 9.44
N GLN A 71 9.06 -5.44 8.58
CA GLN A 71 10.04 -4.36 8.64
C GLN A 71 9.38 -2.97 8.60
N PRO A 72 9.36 -2.23 9.73
CA PRO A 72 9.19 -0.79 9.65
C PRO A 72 10.36 -0.26 8.81
N LEU A 73 10.04 0.46 7.74
CA LEU A 73 11.03 1.23 7.00
C LEU A 73 11.65 2.20 8.01
N ALA A 74 12.85 1.85 8.48
CA ALA A 74 13.60 2.63 9.43
C ALA A 74 13.86 4.02 8.83
N GLY A 75 13.23 5.04 9.42
CA GLY A 75 13.64 6.42 9.22
C GLY A 75 15.04 6.60 9.80
N GLY A 76 15.94 7.13 8.97
CA GLY A 76 17.21 7.70 9.40
C GLY A 76 17.06 9.09 10.01
#